data_AF-A0A814S7X5-F1
#
_entry.id   AF-A0A814S7X5-F1
#
_cell.length_a   1.000
_cell.length_b   1.000
_cell.length_c   1.000
_cell.angle_alpha   90.00
_cell.angle_beta   90.00
_cell.angle_gamma   90.00
#
_symmetry.space_group_name_H-M   'P 1'
#
loop_
_entity.id
_entity.type
_entity.pdbx_description
1 polymer ?
#
loop_
_entity_poly.entity_id
_entity_poly.type
_entity_poly.pdbx_seq_one_letter_code
_entity_poly.pdbx_strand_id
1 'polypeptide(L)'
;MANYQFYRGTTLGTTLQETLDEMISRNQLTEQAASKVLSEFDRSINEALDKRIHKKVHFSGKLNTYRFCDNVWTLILQDYSIKESTPGQHNTGTATPQTSTGAKIKIVACDAKSGQQS
;
A
#
# COMPACT_ATOMS: atom_id res chain seq x y z
N MET A 1 6.86 -11.94 -11.37
CA MET A 1 6.16 -10.83 -10.69
C MET A 1 6.85 -10.65 -9.36
N ALA A 2 7.27 -9.44 -9.00
CA ALA A 2 7.94 -9.23 -7.73
C ALA A 2 6.93 -9.34 -6.59
N ASN A 3 7.25 -10.19 -5.61
CA ASN A 3 6.38 -10.44 -4.48
C ASN A 3 6.74 -9.45 -3.36
N TYR A 4 6.19 -8.23 -3.42
CA TYR A 4 6.50 -7.22 -2.41
C TYR A 4 5.84 -7.59 -1.08
N GLN A 5 6.66 -7.92 -0.09
CA GLN A 5 6.22 -8.15 1.29
C GLN A 5 5.89 -6.83 2.03
N PHE A 6 6.12 -5.68 1.39
CA PHE A 6 5.90 -4.37 1.98
C PHE A 6 4.43 -4.17 2.43
N TYR A 7 3.47 -4.79 1.70
CA TYR A 7 2.05 -4.70 2.04
C TYR A 7 1.67 -5.44 3.33
N ARG A 8 2.55 -6.29 3.88
CA ARG A 8 2.34 -6.88 5.21
C ARG A 8 2.33 -5.82 6.32
N GLY A 9 2.98 -4.67 6.11
CA GLY A 9 2.95 -3.54 7.05
C GLY A 9 1.70 -2.65 6.94
N THR A 10 0.77 -2.94 6.04
CA THR A 10 -0.54 -2.26 5.97
C THR A 10 -1.48 -2.80 7.02
N THR A 11 -2.55 -2.08 7.35
CA THR A 11 -3.58 -2.54 8.30
C THR A 11 -4.10 -3.95 7.97
N LEU A 12 -4.35 -4.24 6.69
CA LEU A 12 -4.80 -5.57 6.27
C LEU A 12 -3.74 -6.65 6.54
N GLY A 13 -2.48 -6.34 6.23
CA GLY A 13 -1.36 -7.26 6.45
C GLY A 13 -1.03 -7.47 7.93
N THR A 14 -1.11 -6.42 8.76
CA THR A 14 -0.86 -6.51 10.21
C THR A 14 -1.95 -7.31 10.89
N THR A 15 -3.23 -7.03 10.58
CA THR A 15 -4.35 -7.80 11.14
C THR A 15 -4.31 -9.27 10.74
N LEU A 16 -3.88 -9.58 9.50
CA LEU A 16 -3.67 -10.97 9.08
C LEU A 16 -2.57 -11.64 9.90
N GLN A 17 -1.41 -10.98 10.10
CA GLN A 17 -0.31 -11.53 10.90
C GLN A 17 -0.73 -11.76 12.35
N GLU A 18 -1.39 -10.78 12.98
CA GLU A 18 -1.93 -10.91 14.34
C GLU A 18 -2.88 -12.11 14.47
N THR A 19 -3.76 -12.31 13.49
CA THR A 19 -4.67 -13.47 13.47
C THR A 19 -3.91 -14.79 13.33
N LEU A 20 -2.90 -14.84 12.46
CA LEU A 20 -2.09 -16.04 12.26
C LEU A 20 -1.27 -16.38 13.51
N ASP A 21 -0.69 -15.37 14.18
CA ASP A 21 0.05 -15.53 15.43
C ASP A 21 -0.85 -16.05 16.55
N GLU A 22 -2.09 -15.55 16.64
CA GLU A 22 -3.07 -16.05 17.58
C GLU A 22 -3.41 -17.52 17.31
N MET A 23 -3.63 -17.92 16.05
CA MET A 23 -3.90 -19.32 15.69
C MET A 23 -2.71 -20.25 16.00
N ILE A 24 -1.47 -19.78 15.81
CA ILE A 24 -0.27 -20.52 16.19
C ILE A 24 -0.22 -20.69 17.71
N SER A 25 -0.46 -19.62 18.48
CA SER A 25 -0.44 -19.67 19.95
C SER A 25 -1.45 -20.67 20.53
N ARG A 26 -2.57 -20.88 19.82
CA ARG A 26 -3.62 -21.83 20.16
C ARG A 26 -3.36 -23.25 19.63
N ASN A 27 -2.19 -23.51 19.04
CA ASN A 27 -1.83 -24.76 18.36
C ASN A 27 -2.82 -25.17 17.25
N GLN A 28 -3.53 -24.20 16.64
CA GLN A 28 -4.47 -24.46 15.55
C GLN A 28 -3.77 -24.43 14.18
N LEU A 29 -2.60 -23.79 14.11
CA LEU A 29 -1.82 -23.63 12.89
C LEU A 29 -0.33 -23.78 13.20
N THR A 30 0.43 -24.34 12.25
CA THR A 30 1.89 -24.35 12.35
C THR A 30 2.49 -23.08 11.76
N GLU A 31 3.67 -22.67 12.22
CA GLU A 31 4.41 -21.53 11.65
C GLU A 31 4.63 -21.67 10.14
N GLN A 32 4.88 -22.90 9.67
CA GLN A 32 5.06 -23.19 8.25
C GLN A 32 3.77 -22.94 7.45
N ALA A 33 2.60 -23.28 8.02
CA ALA A 33 1.33 -23.03 7.37
C ALA A 33 1.00 -21.53 7.33
N ALA A 34 1.22 -20.79 8.43
CA ALA A 34 1.10 -19.33 8.44
C ALA A 34 2.00 -18.65 7.40
N SER A 35 3.25 -19.11 7.27
CA SER A 35 4.20 -18.59 6.28
C SER A 35 3.70 -18.77 4.83
N LYS A 36 3.01 -19.89 4.55
CA LYS A 36 2.35 -20.12 3.25
C LYS A 36 1.19 -19.16 3.03
N VAL A 37 0.36 -18.92 4.05
CA VAL A 37 -0.75 -17.94 3.96
C VAL A 37 -0.21 -16.54 3.67
N LEU A 38 0.86 -16.11 4.35
CA LEU A 38 1.47 -14.82 4.09
C LEU A 38 2.08 -14.71 2.69
N SER A 39 2.64 -15.81 2.17
CA SER A 39 3.15 -15.84 0.78
C SER A 39 2.02 -15.68 -0.24
N GLU A 40 0.85 -16.30 0.00
CA GLU A 40 -0.34 -16.12 -0.83
C GLU A 40 -0.97 -14.73 -0.67
N PHE A 41 -0.91 -14.15 0.52
CA PHE A 41 -1.30 -12.76 0.75
C PHE A 41 -0.46 -11.82 -0.13
N ASP A 42 0.87 -11.95 -0.09
CA ASP A 42 1.75 -11.11 -0.90
C ASP A 42 1.40 -11.22 -2.40
N ARG A 43 1.19 -12.44 -2.90
CA ARG A 43 0.81 -12.67 -4.30
C ARG A 43 -0.52 -11.99 -4.65
N SER A 44 -1.54 -12.24 -3.84
CA SER A 44 -2.91 -11.80 -4.09
C SER A 44 -3.09 -10.29 -4.00
N ILE A 45 -2.42 -9.62 -3.04
CA ILE A 45 -2.52 -8.16 -2.90
C ILE A 45 -1.82 -7.43 -4.04
N ASN A 46 -0.64 -7.93 -4.46
CA ASN A 46 0.08 -7.37 -5.60
C ASN A 46 -0.76 -7.49 -6.89
N GLU A 47 -1.36 -8.64 -7.12
CA GLU A 47 -2.24 -8.86 -8.27
C GLU A 47 -3.51 -7.98 -8.21
N ALA A 48 -4.13 -7.86 -7.04
CA ALA A 48 -5.35 -7.06 -6.88
C ALA A 48 -5.09 -5.56 -7.11
N LEU A 49 -3.98 -5.04 -6.59
CA LEU A 49 -3.61 -3.62 -6.77
C LEU A 49 -3.28 -3.30 -8.24
N ASP A 50 -2.59 -4.20 -8.94
CA ASP A 50 -2.24 -4.03 -10.36
C ASP A 50 -3.47 -4.12 -11.27
N LYS A 51 -4.31 -5.15 -11.07
CA LYS A 51 -5.38 -5.49 -12.02
C LYS A 51 -6.72 -4.82 -11.73
N ARG A 52 -7.00 -4.44 -10.48
CA ARG A 52 -8.35 -4.00 -10.06
C ARG A 52 -8.42 -2.53 -9.69
N ILE A 53 -7.29 -1.89 -9.39
CA ILE A 53 -7.25 -0.51 -8.93
C ILE A 53 -6.74 0.40 -10.05
N HIS A 54 -7.63 1.26 -10.56
CA HIS A 54 -7.30 2.23 -11.61
C HIS A 54 -7.51 3.68 -11.17
N LYS A 55 -7.91 3.88 -9.92
CA LYS A 55 -8.14 5.21 -9.34
C LYS A 55 -6.82 5.97 -9.26
N LYS A 56 -6.83 7.19 -9.80
CA LYS A 56 -5.70 8.11 -9.70
C LYS A 56 -5.94 9.09 -8.57
N VAL A 57 -4.88 9.39 -7.83
CA VAL A 57 -4.87 10.41 -6.77
C VAL A 57 -3.77 11.42 -7.08
N HIS A 58 -4.04 12.68 -6.78
CA HIS A 58 -3.07 13.77 -6.85
C HIS A 58 -2.72 14.17 -5.42
N PHE A 59 -1.44 14.23 -5.09
CA PHE A 59 -0.99 14.67 -3.78
C PHE A 59 -0.03 15.85 -3.88
N SER A 60 -0.08 16.74 -2.89
CA SER A 60 0.84 17.86 -2.71
C SER A 60 1.18 18.02 -1.23
N GLY A 61 2.30 18.66 -0.92
CA GLY A 61 2.76 18.91 0.44
C GLY A 61 4.20 19.43 0.45
N LYS A 62 4.68 19.89 1.61
CA LYS A 62 6.06 20.33 1.79
C LYS A 62 6.95 19.14 2.06
N LEU A 63 8.00 18.93 1.28
CA LEU A 63 8.96 17.86 1.55
C LEU A 63 9.79 18.20 2.79
N ASN A 64 9.73 17.33 3.80
CA ASN A 64 10.53 17.46 5.01
C ASN A 64 11.86 16.68 4.89
N THR A 65 11.79 15.42 4.47
CA THR A 65 12.99 14.60 4.24
C THR A 65 12.68 13.48 3.24
N TYR A 66 13.74 12.97 2.61
CA TYR A 66 13.68 11.85 1.67
C TYR A 66 14.88 10.92 1.84
N ARG A 67 14.71 9.66 1.45
CA ARG A 67 15.77 8.64 1.41
C ARG A 67 15.53 7.69 0.26
N PHE A 68 16.59 7.32 -0.45
CA PHE A 68 16.61 6.24 -1.41
C PHE A 68 17.68 5.22 -1.00
N CYS A 69 17.28 3.97 -0.78
CA CYS A 69 18.16 2.87 -0.41
C CYS A 69 17.51 1.56 -0.87
N ASP A 70 18.30 0.64 -1.42
CA ASP A 70 17.83 -0.69 -1.86
C ASP A 70 16.61 -0.65 -2.79
N ASN A 71 16.60 0.29 -3.73
CA ASN A 71 15.49 0.51 -4.67
C ASN A 71 14.15 0.89 -4.00
N VAL A 72 14.20 1.38 -2.77
CA VAL A 72 13.05 1.88 -2.02
C VAL A 72 13.20 3.37 -1.75
N TRP A 73 12.24 4.14 -2.24
CA TRP A 73 12.05 5.54 -1.88
C TRP A 73 11.25 5.65 -0.59
N THR A 74 11.69 6.52 0.33
CA THR A 74 10.92 6.97 1.47
C THR A 74 10.86 8.48 1.46
N LEU A 75 9.66 9.07 1.46
CA LEU A 75 9.42 10.51 1.53
C LEU A 75 8.59 10.81 2.78
N ILE A 76 8.92 11.91 3.46
CA ILE A 76 8.09 12.45 4.53
C ILE A 76 7.67 13.85 4.12
N LEU A 77 6.36 14.04 3.93
CA LEU A 77 5.77 15.33 3.61
C LEU A 77 5.07 15.92 4.84
N GLN A 78 5.07 17.24 4.93
CA GLN A 78 4.30 18.04 5.89
C GLN A 78 3.20 18.81 5.16
N ASP A 79 2.12 19.16 5.87
CA ASP A 79 0.99 19.93 5.35
C ASP A 79 0.47 19.36 4.03
N TYR A 80 0.14 18.06 4.02
CA TYR A 80 -0.21 17.36 2.80
C TYR A 80 -1.68 17.56 2.42
N SER A 81 -1.96 17.48 1.11
CA SER A 81 -3.29 17.41 0.52
C SER A 81 -3.33 16.29 -0.51
N ILE A 82 -4.34 15.42 -0.45
CA ILE A 82 -4.61 14.36 -1.42
C ILE A 82 -5.99 14.60 -2.01
N LYS A 83 -6.07 14.60 -3.33
CA LYS A 83 -7.30 14.77 -4.12
C LYS A 83 -7.51 13.52 -4.98
N GLU A 84 -8.64 12.86 -4.81
CA GLU A 84 -9.03 11.76 -5.70
C GLU A 84 -9.55 12.34 -7.03
N SER A 85 -9.01 11.86 -8.15
CA SER A 85 -9.54 12.22 -9.47
C SER A 85 -10.66 11.25 -9.85
N THR A 86 -11.89 11.74 -9.88
CA THR A 86 -13.06 10.99 -10.38
C THR A 86 -13.11 11.06 -11.90
N PRO A 87 -12.91 9.96 -12.65
CA PRO A 87 -13.12 9.97 -14.09
C PRO A 87 -14.63 10.03 -14.39
N GLY A 88 -15.08 11.04 -15.13
CA GLY A 88 -16.44 11.06 -15.69
C GLY A 88 -17.53 11.78 -14.91
N GLN A 89 -17.23 12.82 -14.12
CA GLN A 89 -18.26 13.76 -13.66
C GLN A 89 -18.83 14.54 -14.87
N HIS A 90 -19.86 13.98 -15.49
CA HIS A 90 -20.85 14.77 -16.21
C HIS A 90 -21.57 15.65 -15.18
N ASN A 91 -21.89 16.86 -15.61
CA ASN A 91 -22.36 17.97 -14.79
C ASN A 91 -23.79 17.70 -14.26
N THR A 92 -23.94 16.82 -13.26
CA THR A 92 -25.15 16.69 -12.45
C THR A 92 -24.76 16.92 -10.99
N GLY A 93 -25.26 18.01 -10.42
CA GLY A 93 -24.75 18.62 -9.20
C GLY A 93 -24.65 17.66 -8.00
N THR A 94 -23.71 18.00 -7.10
CA THR A 94 -23.54 17.53 -5.71
C THR A 94 -22.50 16.43 -5.39
N ALA A 95 -21.48 16.19 -6.22
CA ALA A 95 -20.31 15.40 -5.78
C ALA A 95 -19.07 16.28 -5.61
N THR A 96 -18.87 16.80 -4.40
CA THR A 96 -17.65 17.54 -4.01
C THR A 96 -16.41 16.66 -4.15
N PRO A 97 -15.32 17.12 -4.79
CA PRO A 97 -14.06 16.38 -4.84
C PRO A 97 -13.57 16.09 -3.43
N GLN A 98 -13.44 14.80 -3.09
CA GLN A 98 -12.98 14.41 -1.76
C GLN A 98 -11.50 14.77 -1.63
N THR A 99 -11.23 15.78 -0.81
CA THR A 99 -9.88 16.22 -0.49
C THR A 99 -9.56 15.81 0.94
N SER A 100 -8.52 15.01 1.11
CA SER A 100 -7.98 14.67 2.43
C SER A 100 -6.76 15.54 2.70
N THR A 101 -6.70 16.18 3.87
CA THR A 101 -5.56 16.99 4.29
C THR A 101 -5.03 16.50 5.63
N GLY A 102 -3.76 16.78 5.93
CA GLY A 102 -3.17 16.42 7.22
C GLY A 102 -1.77 16.99 7.43
N ALA A 103 -1.29 16.89 8.67
CA ALA A 103 -0.03 17.52 9.07
C ALA A 103 1.21 16.80 8.54
N LYS A 104 1.18 15.46 8.42
CA LYS A 104 2.34 14.64 8.04
C LYS A 104 1.92 13.36 7.35
N ILE A 105 2.59 13.01 6.25
CA ILE A 105 2.44 11.71 5.57
C ILE A 105 3.81 11.11 5.26
N LYS A 106 3.93 9.79 5.42
CA LYS A 106 5.09 8.99 5.00
C LYS A 106 4.71 8.18 3.77
N ILE A 107 5.44 8.37 2.67
CA ILE A 107 5.28 7.61 1.43
C ILE A 107 6.47 6.67 1.31
N VAL A 108 6.20 5.39 1.07
CA VAL A 108 7.23 4.40 0.76
C VAL A 108 6.89 3.77 -0.58
N ALA A 109 7.84 3.79 -1.50
CA ALA A 109 7.63 3.31 -2.87
C ALA A 109 8.79 2.41 -3.28
N CYS A 110 8.48 1.18 -3.68
CA CYS A 110 9.42 0.26 -4.31
C CYS A 110 9.42 0.48 -5.82
N ASP A 111 10.57 0.29 -6.47
CA ASP A 111 10.64 0.31 -7.92
C ASP A 111 9.74 -0.79 -8.51
N ALA A 112 8.91 -0.45 -9.50
CA ALA A 112 8.06 -1.40 -10.22
C ALA A 112 8.87 -2.34 -11.15
N LYS A 113 10.12 -1.99 -11.48
CA LYS A 113 10.95 -2.66 -12.49
C LYS A 113 11.81 -3.82 -11.96
N SER A 114 11.42 -4.54 -10.92
CA SER A 114 12.19 -5.71 -10.45
C SER A 114 11.94 -7.00 -11.25
N GLY A 115 11.76 -6.89 -12.57
CA GLY A 115 11.61 -8.03 -13.50
C GLY A 115 12.46 -7.94 -14.78
N GLN A 116 13.26 -6.89 -14.94
CA GLN A 116 14.20 -6.73 -16.05
C GLN A 116 15.52 -6.14 -15.51
N GLN A 117 16.34 -6.97 -14.88
CA GLN A 117 17.78 -6.74 -14.88
C GLN A 117 18.37 -7.77 -15.85
N SER A 118 18.89 -7.25 -16.97
CA SER A 118 19.74 -7.99 -17.91
C SER A 118 21.18 -8.00 -17.40
#